data_AF-A0A932R0Y1-F1
#
_entry.id   AF-A0A932R0Y1-F1
#
_cell.length_a   1.000
_cell.length_b   1.000
_cell.length_c   1.000
_cell.angle_alpha   90.00
_cell.angle_beta   90.00
_cell.angle_gamma   90.00
#
_symmetry.space_group_name_H-M   'P 1'
#
loop_
_entity.id
_entity.type
_entity.pdbx_description
1 polymer ?
#
loop_
_entity_poly.entity_id
_entity_poly.type
_entity_poly.pdbx_seq_one_letter_code
_entity_poly.pdbx_strand_id
1 'polypeptide(L)' 'MFSYDHQKRVDKRYTKQMPVRFGDNSMLHIGLTHDVSLKGIFLKSSRIYPPQTKLVIELEHAVGKKIRCEG' A
#
# COMPACT_ATOMS: atom_id res chain seq x y z
N MET A 1 -4.65 -26.26 -13.86
CA MET A 1 -3.26 -25.74 -13.89
C MET A 1 -3.35 -24.29 -14.34
N PHE A 2 -3.37 -23.33 -13.41
CA PHE A 2 -3.50 -21.91 -13.74
C PHE A 2 -2.11 -21.34 -14.04
N SER A 3 -1.80 -21.15 -15.31
CA SER A 3 -0.62 -20.40 -15.72
C SER A 3 -0.82 -18.93 -15.36
N TYR A 4 -0.15 -18.47 -14.30
CA TYR A 4 -0.04 -17.04 -14.01
C TYR A 4 0.90 -16.41 -15.03
N ASP A 5 0.33 -15.90 -16.12
CA ASP A 5 1.01 -15.08 -17.08
C ASP A 5 1.68 -13.89 -16.35
N HIS A 6 3.00 -13.77 -16.49
CA HIS A 6 3.79 -12.67 -15.93
C HIS A 6 3.56 -11.42 -16.78
N GLN A 7 2.34 -10.88 -16.76
CA GLN A 7 2.09 -9.53 -17.27
C GLN A 7 2.98 -8.56 -16.48
N LYS A 8 4.09 -8.15 -17.09
CA LYS A 8 4.93 -7.07 -16.59
C LYS A 8 4.00 -5.88 -16.41
N ARG A 9 3.75 -5.51 -15.14
CA ARG A 9 2.85 -4.41 -14.79
C ARG A 9 3.26 -3.18 -15.59
N VAL A 10 2.36 -2.68 -16.43
CA VAL A 10 2.62 -1.54 -17.33
C VAL A 10 2.80 -0.23 -16.54
N ASP A 11 2.27 -0.18 -15.32
CA ASP A 11 2.31 1.02 -14.50
C ASP A 11 3.68 1.26 -13.88
N LYS A 12 4.24 2.44 -14.17
CA LYS A 12 5.45 2.94 -13.53
C LYS A 12 5.24 3.01 -12.02
N ARG A 13 6.08 2.26 -11.28
CA ARG A 13 6.14 2.31 -9.82
C ARG A 13 7.39 3.07 -9.39
N TYR A 14 7.25 3.81 -8.31
CA TYR A 14 8.33 4.56 -7.70
C TYR A 14 8.72 3.82 -6.42
N THR A 15 9.95 3.29 -6.38
CA THR A 15 10.53 2.69 -5.18
C THR A 15 10.82 3.81 -4.18
N LYS A 16 9.79 4.19 -3.42
CA LYS A 16 9.85 5.26 -2.43
C LYS A 16 9.25 4.75 -1.14
N GLN A 17 10.05 4.84 -0.08
CA GLN A 17 9.61 4.53 1.28
C GLN A 17 8.98 5.77 1.88
N MET A 18 7.67 5.71 2.09
CA MET A 18 6.88 6.76 2.73
C MET A 18 6.29 6.20 4.03
N PRO A 19 6.34 6.97 5.14
CA PRO A 19 5.62 6.61 6.35
C PRO A 19 4.14 6.42 6.05
N VAL A 20 3.60 5.33 6.56
CA VAL A 20 2.20 4.98 6.34
C VAL A 20 1.56 4.51 7.62
N ARG A 21 0.33 4.98 7.89
CA ARG A 21 -0.57 4.39 8.85
C ARG A 21 -1.60 3.53 8.12
N PHE A 22 -1.89 2.34 8.61
CA PHE A 22 -2.85 1.45 7.95
C PHE A 22 -3.63 0.58 8.94
N GLY A 23 -4.80 0.12 8.51
CA GLY A 23 -5.66 -0.81 9.24
C GLY A 23 -7.02 -0.98 8.56
N ASP A 24 -7.76 -2.01 8.95
CA ASP A 24 -9.07 -2.37 8.41
C ASP A 24 -10.21 -1.48 8.95
N ASN A 25 -10.22 -1.23 10.26
CA ASN A 25 -11.23 -0.40 10.95
C ASN A 25 -10.63 0.76 11.74
N SER A 26 -9.36 0.63 12.11
CA SER A 26 -8.62 1.64 12.86
C SER A 26 -7.18 1.64 12.36
N MET A 27 -6.69 2.80 11.90
CA MET A 27 -5.32 2.99 11.39
C MET A 27 -4.29 2.91 12.53
N LEU A 28 -4.20 1.75 13.18
CA LEU A 28 -3.38 1.50 14.37
C LEU A 28 -1.96 1.08 14.03
N HIS A 29 -1.69 0.71 12.78
CA HIS A 29 -0.39 0.18 12.40
C HIS A 29 0.41 1.22 11.63
N ILE A 30 1.69 1.29 11.94
CA ILE A 30 2.65 2.18 11.28
C ILE A 30 3.63 1.31 10.52
N GLY A 31 3.98 1.72 9.31
CA GLY A 31 4.97 1.04 8.49
C GLY A 31 5.56 1.95 7.43
N LEU A 32 6.20 1.34 6.45
CA LEU A 32 6.73 2.01 5.27
C LEU A 32 6.20 1.35 4.01
N THR A 33 5.89 2.17 3.01
CA THR A 33 5.69 1.66 1.65
C THR A 33 7.00 1.10 1.13
N HIS A 34 6.94 0.06 0.30
CA HIS A 34 8.08 -0.42 -0.46
C HIS A 34 8.15 0.32 -1.81
N ASP A 35 7.01 0.39 -2.48
CA ASP A 35 6.83 1.14 -3.72
C ASP A 35 5.39 1.68 -3.82
N VAL A 36 5.23 2.73 -4.63
CA VAL A 36 3.96 3.40 -4.87
C VAL A 36 3.75 3.63 -6.37
N SER A 37 2.51 3.52 -6.83
CA SER A 37 2.09 3.94 -8.16
C SER A 37 0.71 4.59 -8.11
N LEU A 38 0.28 5.20 -9.21
CA LEU A 38 -1.04 5.81 -9.32
C LEU A 38 -2.19 4.81 -9.10
N LYS A 39 -1.96 3.52 -9.39
CA LYS A 39 -2.98 2.47 -9.26
C LYS A 39 -2.89 1.66 -7.97
N GLY A 40 -1.90 1.90 -7.13
CA GLY A 40 -1.81 1.19 -5.87
C GLY A 40 -0.47 1.31 -5.16
N ILE A 41 -0.47 0.79 -3.95
CA ILE A 41 0.65 0.86 -3.01
C ILE A 41 1.10 -0.56 -2.69
N PHE A 42 2.41 -0.79 -2.61
CA PHE A 42 2.95 -2.01 -2.03
C PHE A 42 3.51 -1.72 -0.65
N LEU A 43 2.90 -2.32 0.38
CA LEU A 43 3.31 -2.18 1.78
C LEU A 43 3.81 -3.53 2.30
N LYS A 44 4.92 -3.51 3.04
CA LYS A 44 5.38 -4.68 3.79
C LYS A 44 4.88 -4.55 5.23
N SER A 45 4.20 -5.57 5.71
CA SER A 45 3.68 -5.64 7.08
C SER A 45 3.94 -7.02 7.65
N SER A 46 4.15 -7.08 8.97
CA SER A 46 4.17 -8.35 9.73
C SER A 46 2.76 -8.88 10.01
N ARG A 47 1.72 -8.10 9.71
CA ARG A 47 0.33 -8.52 9.86
C ARG A 47 -0.23 -9.12 8.59
N ILE A 48 -1.01 -10.19 8.79
CA ILE A 48 -1.76 -10.87 7.74
C ILE A 48 -3.19 -10.36 7.82
N TYR A 49 -3.68 -9.82 6.71
CA TYR A 49 -5.09 -9.49 6.54
C TYR A 49 -5.74 -10.51 5.61
N PRO A 50 -6.96 -10.99 5.90
CA PRO A 50 -7.71 -11.82 4.97
C PRO A 50 -7.85 -11.12 3.60
N PRO A 51 -7.86 -11.88 2.49
CA PRO A 51 -8.22 -11.32 1.18
C PRO A 51 -9.55 -10.56 1.25
N GLN A 52 -9.70 -9.51 0.45
CA GLN A 52 -10.89 -8.63 0.41
C GLN A 52 -11.12 -7.78 1.67
N THR A 53 -10.23 -7.83 2.66
CA THR A 53 -10.23 -6.84 3.74
C THR A 53 -9.95 -5.46 3.14
N LYS A 54 -10.87 -4.52 3.35
CA LYS A 54 -10.64 -3.13 2.97
C LYS A 54 -9.67 -2.49 3.96
N LEU A 55 -8.53 -2.03 3.49
CA LEU A 55 -7.55 -1.33 4.30
C LEU A 55 -7.68 0.18 4.07
N VAL A 56 -7.83 0.91 5.17
CA VAL A 56 -7.65 2.36 5.20
C VAL A 56 -6.17 2.64 5.39
N ILE A 57 -5.65 3.52 4.56
CA ILE A 57 -4.23 3.86 4.49
C ILE A 57 -4.08 5.39 4.55
N GLU A 58 -3.23 5.90 5.42
CA GLU A 58 -2.80 7.30 5.45
C GLU A 58 -1.30 7.38 5.17
N LEU A 59 -0.95 7.96 4.03
CA LEU A 59 0.42 8.24 3.62
C LEU A 59 0.84 9.61 4.13
N GLU A 60 2.05 9.69 4.69
CA GLU A 60 2.66 10.97 5.06
C GLU A 60 3.71 11.37 4.01
N HIS A 61 3.48 12.49 3.33
CA HIS A 61 4.43 13.08 2.42
C HIS A 61 5.47 13.90 3.19
N ALA A 62 6.68 14.05 2.62
CA ALA A 62 7.81 14.75 3.25
C ALA A 62 7.55 16.22 3.65
N VAL A 63 6.44 16.81 3.20
CA VAL A 63 6.02 18.19 3.53
C VAL A 63 4.90 18.17 4.60
N GLY A 64 4.76 17.07 5.35
CA GLY A 64 3.69 16.88 6.34
C GLY A 64 2.28 16.70 5.75
N LYS A 65 2.16 16.70 4.42
CA LYS A 65 0.87 16.49 3.74
C LYS A 65 0.44 15.03 3.88
N LYS A 66 -0.75 14.82 4.42
CA LYS A 66 -1.36 13.49 4.57
C LYS A 66 -2.28 13.19 3.40
N ILE A 67 -2.20 11.97 2.89
CA ILE A 67 -3.06 11.47 1.81
C ILE A 67 -3.74 10.20 2.30
N ARG A 68 -5.07 10.19 2.32
CA ARG A 68 -5.86 9.03 2.70
C ARG A 68 -6.30 8.24 1.46
N CYS A 69 -6.14 6.93 1.52
CA CYS A 69 -6.49 5.97 0.47
C CYS A 69 -7.23 4.79 1.10
N GLU A 70 -8.12 4.16 0.34
CA GLU A 70 -8.88 2.99 0.77
C GLU A 70 -8.95 2.00 -0.39
N GLY A 71 -8.83 0.70 -0.10
CA GLY A 71 -8.82 -0.36 -1.11
C GLY A 71 -8.94 -1.75 -0.52
#